data_AF-A0A8S0WEB9-F1
#
_entry.id   AF-A0A8S0WEB9-F1
#
_cell.length_a   1.000
_cell.length_b   1.000
_cell.length_c   1.000
_cell.angle_alpha   90.00
_cell.angle_beta   90.00
_cell.angle_gamma   90.00
#
_symmetry.space_group_name_H-M   'P 1'
#
loop_
_entity.id
_entity.type
_entity.pdbx_description
1 polymer ?
#
loop_
_entity_poly.entity_id
_entity_poly.type
_entity_poly.pdbx_seq_one_letter_code
_entity_poly.pdbx_strand_id
1 'polypeptide(L)'
;MAYNITHDNNLIAMAFGPGLQNPPAFSIGIDVMKVRIPGRESLESFITTMGEQVGPSRHLWDKSLIHVQLTQREHSQLRSTVPDSERIKVFFWMWTLKEAYTKALGLGLGFDFKRVEFDMSNRVVRIDGAEPMGWRFRMFTLMDGEDLYEGVIAEYLGGGTHTEVIVETEQPNWLKIYSAVTFTENAIETLKAE
;
A
#
# COMPACT_ATOMS: atom_id res chain seq x y z
N MET A 1 4.10 -20.80 7.03
CA MET A 1 4.75 -19.60 6.47
C MET A 1 3.76 -18.92 5.55
N ALA A 2 3.42 -17.67 5.83
CA ALA A 2 2.63 -16.81 4.94
C ALA A 2 3.57 -15.83 4.25
N TYR A 3 3.28 -15.50 3.00
CA TYR A 3 4.02 -14.49 2.26
C TYR A 3 3.14 -13.78 1.24
N ASN A 4 3.55 -12.57 0.87
CA ASN A 4 2.95 -11.78 -0.19
C ASN A 4 4.05 -11.03 -0.95
N ILE A 5 3.83 -10.82 -2.25
CA ILE A 5 4.79 -10.21 -3.16
C ILE A 5 4.10 -9.07 -3.90
N THR A 6 4.84 -8.00 -4.12
CA THR A 6 4.43 -6.86 -4.94
C THR A 6 5.62 -6.40 -5.80
N HIS A 7 5.35 -5.62 -6.83
CA HIS A 7 6.37 -4.96 -7.61
C HIS A 7 5.85 -3.63 -8.15
N ASP A 8 6.75 -2.67 -8.31
CA ASP A 8 6.50 -1.47 -9.12
C ASP A 8 7.82 -0.98 -9.72
N ASN A 9 7.80 -0.68 -11.02
CA ASN A 9 8.98 -0.28 -11.79
C ASN A 9 10.20 -1.20 -11.53
N ASN A 10 11.25 -0.68 -10.88
CA ASN A 10 12.51 -1.39 -10.66
C ASN A 10 12.54 -2.21 -9.36
N LEU A 11 11.48 -2.15 -8.56
CA LEU A 11 11.45 -2.75 -7.23
C LEU A 11 10.51 -3.96 -7.20
N ILE A 12 11.00 -5.06 -6.66
CA ILE A 12 10.19 -6.20 -6.20
C ILE A 12 10.30 -6.23 -4.68
N ALA A 13 9.17 -6.33 -3.98
CA ALA A 13 9.14 -6.45 -2.54
C ALA A 13 8.37 -7.71 -2.12
N MET A 14 8.85 -8.35 -1.06
CA MET A 14 8.24 -9.53 -0.47
C MET A 14 8.13 -9.33 1.03
N ALA A 15 6.96 -9.58 1.60
CA ALA A 15 6.76 -9.73 3.02
C ALA A 15 6.47 -11.20 3.33
N PHE A 16 7.05 -11.72 4.40
CA PHE A 16 6.79 -13.08 4.86
C PHE A 16 6.81 -13.16 6.38
N GLY A 17 6.11 -14.15 6.90
CA GLY A 17 5.97 -14.38 8.34
C GLY A 17 5.55 -15.81 8.67
N PRO A 18 5.43 -16.15 9.95
CA PRO A 18 5.11 -17.50 10.40
C PRO A 18 3.79 -18.03 9.82
N GLY A 19 2.84 -17.15 9.48
CA GLY A 19 1.52 -17.53 8.95
C GLY A 19 0.67 -18.16 10.04
N LEU A 20 0.55 -17.46 11.18
CA LEU A 20 -0.08 -17.96 12.40
C LEU A 20 -1.61 -18.04 12.31
N GLN A 21 -2.22 -17.40 11.31
CA GLN A 21 -3.67 -17.33 11.16
C GLN A 21 -4.14 -18.09 9.91
N ASN A 22 -5.34 -18.67 10.00
CA ASN A 22 -5.96 -19.47 8.95
C ASN A 22 -6.76 -18.61 7.95
N PRO A 23 -7.07 -19.13 6.74
CA PRO A 23 -7.91 -18.45 5.74
C PRO A 23 -9.24 -17.92 6.32
N PRO A 24 -9.83 -16.85 5.74
CA PRO A 24 -9.54 -16.28 4.42
C PRO A 24 -8.43 -15.22 4.38
N ALA A 25 -7.98 -14.69 5.52
CA ALA A 25 -6.86 -13.75 5.53
C ALA A 25 -5.54 -14.55 5.47
N PHE A 26 -4.75 -14.34 4.42
CA PHE A 26 -3.39 -14.89 4.33
C PHE A 26 -2.41 -14.13 5.24
N SER A 27 -2.86 -13.68 6.42
CA SER A 27 -2.15 -13.00 7.53
C SER A 27 -1.25 -11.79 7.19
N ILE A 28 -0.81 -11.60 5.96
CA ILE A 28 0.20 -10.62 5.56
C ILE A 28 -0.02 -10.22 4.10
N GLY A 29 0.03 -8.92 3.85
CA GLY A 29 0.01 -8.32 2.52
C GLY A 29 1.04 -7.21 2.45
N ILE A 30 1.63 -7.01 1.28
CA ILE A 30 2.59 -5.95 1.03
C ILE A 30 2.22 -5.23 -0.26
N ASP A 31 2.35 -3.91 -0.23
CA ASP A 31 2.36 -3.11 -1.45
C ASP A 31 3.51 -2.10 -1.43
N VAL A 32 4.00 -1.74 -2.61
CA VAL A 32 5.04 -0.72 -2.82
C VAL A 32 4.72 0.05 -4.09
N MET A 33 4.83 1.37 -4.03
CA MET A 33 4.55 2.25 -5.15
C MET A 33 5.63 3.32 -5.27
N LYS A 34 6.11 3.56 -6.49
CA LYS A 34 6.99 4.67 -6.83
C LYS A 34 6.19 5.98 -6.75
N VAL A 35 6.64 6.90 -5.89
CA VAL A 35 6.01 8.21 -5.72
C VAL A 35 6.37 9.11 -6.89
N ARG A 36 5.52 9.12 -7.91
CA ARG A 36 5.65 10.03 -9.06
C ARG A 36 4.31 10.35 -9.70
N ILE A 37 4.22 11.55 -10.28
CA ILE A 37 3.16 11.87 -11.23
C ILE A 37 3.67 11.49 -12.63
N PRO A 38 2.94 10.70 -13.43
CA PRO A 38 3.32 10.37 -14.78
C PRO A 38 3.37 11.60 -15.70
N GLY A 39 4.56 11.96 -16.20
CA GLY A 39 4.74 12.83 -17.37
C GLY A 39 3.99 14.18 -17.32
N ARG A 40 3.16 14.46 -18.34
CA ARG A 40 2.46 15.75 -18.57
C ARG A 40 1.12 15.87 -17.82
N GLU A 41 0.84 14.97 -16.88
CA GLU A 41 -0.42 14.97 -16.14
C GLU A 41 -0.37 15.91 -14.94
N SER A 42 -1.49 16.55 -14.59
CA SER A 42 -1.61 17.27 -13.32
C SER A 42 -1.90 16.30 -12.17
N LEU A 43 -1.56 16.66 -10.93
CA LEU A 43 -1.86 15.83 -9.76
C LEU A 43 -3.36 15.46 -9.68
N GLU A 44 -4.24 16.43 -9.92
CA GLU A 44 -5.70 16.20 -9.91
C GLU A 44 -6.13 15.17 -10.96
N SER A 45 -5.60 15.29 -12.18
CA SER A 45 -5.91 14.34 -13.25
C SER A 45 -5.40 12.95 -12.89
N PHE A 46 -4.19 12.84 -12.35
CA PHE A 46 -3.61 11.57 -11.95
C PHE A 46 -4.42 10.86 -10.85
N ILE A 47 -4.78 11.58 -9.79
CA ILE A 47 -5.60 11.06 -8.70
C ILE A 47 -6.97 10.61 -9.24
N THR A 48 -7.54 11.36 -10.19
CA THR A 48 -8.81 11.01 -10.85
C THR A 48 -8.67 9.70 -11.63
N THR A 49 -7.67 9.58 -12.50
CA THR A 49 -7.44 8.42 -13.36
C THR A 49 -7.16 7.14 -12.56
N MET A 50 -6.34 7.23 -11.51
CA MET A 50 -6.07 6.07 -10.64
C MET A 50 -7.31 5.60 -9.88
N GLY A 51 -8.23 6.51 -9.57
CA GLY A 51 -9.53 6.16 -8.98
C GLY A 51 -10.41 5.30 -9.89
N GLU A 52 -10.24 5.37 -11.21
CA GLU A 52 -11.10 4.68 -12.19
C GLU A 52 -10.68 3.23 -12.49
N GLN A 53 -9.42 2.83 -12.21
CA GLN A 53 -8.86 1.55 -12.67
C GLN A 53 -9.37 0.29 -11.93
N VAL A 54 -10.11 0.41 -10.82
CA VAL A 54 -10.51 -0.73 -9.95
C VAL A 54 -12.04 -0.88 -9.82
N GLY A 55 -12.81 -0.48 -10.83
CA GLY A 55 -14.27 -0.65 -10.84
C GLY A 55 -14.82 -1.06 -12.21
N PRO A 56 -15.90 -1.86 -12.29
CA PRO A 56 -16.45 -2.26 -13.58
C PRO A 56 -16.96 -1.03 -14.34
N SER A 57 -16.46 -0.86 -15.57
CA SER A 57 -16.76 0.21 -16.52
C SER A 57 -18.19 0.73 -16.41
N ARG A 58 -18.34 1.97 -15.93
CA ARG A 58 -19.57 2.75 -16.14
C ARG A 58 -19.20 4.12 -16.68
N HIS A 59 -19.51 4.32 -17.95
CA HIS A 59 -19.57 5.62 -18.62
C HIS A 59 -20.54 6.54 -17.86
N LEU A 60 -20.03 7.42 -17.00
CA LEU A 60 -20.71 8.64 -16.59
C LEU A 60 -19.68 9.75 -16.44
N TRP A 61 -19.81 10.78 -17.27
CA TRP A 61 -18.87 11.88 -17.47
C TRP A 61 -19.08 12.98 -16.42
N ASP A 62 -19.15 12.60 -15.15
CA ASP A 62 -19.18 13.58 -14.06
C ASP A 62 -17.76 13.80 -13.53
N LYS A 63 -17.29 15.06 -13.59
CA LYS A 63 -15.99 15.48 -13.01
C LYS A 63 -15.96 15.35 -11.48
N SER A 64 -17.06 14.91 -10.86
CA SER A 64 -17.14 14.45 -9.47
C SER A 64 -16.74 12.97 -9.31
N LEU A 65 -15.79 12.44 -10.10
CA LEU A 65 -15.36 11.03 -10.06
C LEU A 65 -13.93 10.78 -9.55
N ILE A 66 -13.34 11.76 -8.85
CA ILE A 66 -12.31 11.46 -7.82
C ILE A 66 -12.87 10.48 -6.74
N HIS A 67 -14.19 10.23 -6.76
CA HIS A 67 -15.05 9.58 -5.78
C HIS A 67 -15.04 8.04 -5.79
N VAL A 68 -14.25 7.35 -6.60
CA VAL A 68 -14.46 5.89 -6.77
C VAL A 68 -13.67 5.05 -5.77
N GLN A 69 -12.56 5.52 -5.19
CA GLN A 69 -11.76 4.70 -4.25
C GLN A 69 -11.27 5.43 -2.99
N LEU A 70 -11.42 6.76 -2.91
CA LEU A 70 -11.11 7.55 -1.71
C LEU A 70 -12.39 7.94 -0.95
N THR A 71 -12.30 8.04 0.37
CA THR A 71 -13.40 8.50 1.22
C THR A 71 -13.47 10.03 1.25
N GLN A 72 -14.61 10.58 1.69
CA GLN A 72 -14.75 12.03 1.87
C GLN A 72 -13.69 12.61 2.84
N ARG A 73 -13.28 11.85 3.86
CA ARG A 73 -12.25 12.30 4.80
C ARG A 73 -10.86 12.26 4.17
N GLU A 74 -10.56 11.26 3.34
CA GLU A 74 -9.33 11.21 2.56
C GLU A 74 -9.23 12.38 1.58
N HIS A 75 -10.31 12.74 0.90
CA HIS A 75 -10.34 13.95 0.06
C HIS A 75 -10.02 15.22 0.85
N SER A 76 -10.49 15.33 2.09
CA SER A 76 -10.20 16.50 2.92
C SER A 76 -8.71 16.65 3.27
N GLN A 77 -7.95 15.54 3.26
CA GLN A 77 -6.50 15.53 3.47
C GLN A 77 -5.73 15.91 2.19
N LEU A 78 -6.38 15.84 1.01
CA LEU A 78 -5.79 16.17 -0.29
C LEU A 78 -6.23 17.55 -0.83
N ARG A 79 -6.64 18.47 0.06
CA ARG A 79 -7.07 19.83 -0.34
C ARG A 79 -5.95 20.59 -1.04
N SER A 80 -6.32 21.47 -1.96
CA SER A 80 -5.39 22.31 -2.75
C SER A 80 -4.55 23.29 -1.92
N THR A 81 -4.88 23.48 -0.64
CA THR A 81 -4.07 24.27 0.30
C THR A 81 -2.80 23.57 0.74
N VAL A 82 -2.68 22.25 0.51
CA VAL A 82 -1.48 21.45 0.76
C VAL A 82 -0.61 21.46 -0.51
N PRO A 83 0.73 21.58 -0.42
CA PRO A 83 1.60 21.50 -1.59
C PRO A 83 1.44 20.18 -2.37
N ASP A 84 1.47 20.23 -3.70
CA ASP A 84 1.31 19.03 -4.55
C ASP A 84 2.33 17.93 -4.23
N SER A 85 3.56 18.30 -3.84
CA SER A 85 4.62 17.37 -3.42
C SER A 85 4.29 16.59 -2.14
N GLU A 86 3.45 17.15 -1.27
CA GLU A 86 2.94 16.48 -0.07
C GLU A 86 1.67 15.70 -0.37
N ARG A 87 0.77 16.29 -1.17
CA ARG A 87 -0.49 15.65 -1.58
C ARG A 87 -0.26 14.34 -2.32
N ILE A 88 0.73 14.28 -3.22
CA ILE A 88 1.06 13.05 -3.95
C ILE A 88 1.54 11.93 -3.01
N LYS A 89 2.34 12.27 -1.99
CA LYS A 89 2.80 11.31 -0.96
C LYS A 89 1.63 10.79 -0.13
N VAL A 90 0.77 11.70 0.33
CA VAL A 90 -0.43 11.32 1.09
C VAL A 90 -1.34 10.39 0.26
N PHE A 91 -1.50 10.68 -1.03
CA PHE A 91 -2.24 9.82 -1.95
C PHE A 91 -1.62 8.42 -2.07
N PHE A 92 -0.32 8.32 -2.33
CA PHE A 92 0.36 7.03 -2.43
C PHE A 92 0.32 6.26 -1.11
N TRP A 93 0.38 6.92 0.05
CA TRP A 93 0.16 6.24 1.33
C TRP A 93 -1.23 5.63 1.46
N MET A 94 -2.27 6.38 1.11
CA MET A 94 -3.64 5.86 1.11
C MET A 94 -3.77 4.67 0.17
N TRP A 95 -3.26 4.80 -1.06
CA TRP A 95 -3.31 3.74 -2.07
C TRP A 95 -2.58 2.48 -1.61
N THR A 96 -1.31 2.61 -1.26
CA THR A 96 -0.42 1.50 -0.88
C THR A 96 -0.93 0.79 0.36
N LEU A 97 -1.51 1.53 1.32
CA LEU A 97 -2.13 0.91 2.51
C LEU A 97 -3.36 0.08 2.14
N LYS A 98 -4.23 0.61 1.27
CA LYS A 98 -5.43 -0.10 0.81
C LYS A 98 -5.06 -1.37 0.06
N GLU A 99 -4.11 -1.29 -0.88
CA GLU A 99 -3.59 -2.44 -1.63
C GLU A 99 -2.95 -3.49 -0.70
N ALA A 100 -2.10 -3.08 0.24
CA ALA A 100 -1.48 -4.01 1.17
C ALA A 100 -2.54 -4.74 2.02
N TYR A 101 -3.56 -4.03 2.48
CA TYR A 101 -4.66 -4.61 3.24
C TYR A 101 -5.49 -5.61 2.41
N THR A 102 -5.89 -5.25 1.20
CA THR A 102 -6.71 -6.13 0.33
C THR A 102 -5.94 -7.36 -0.13
N LYS A 103 -4.62 -7.24 -0.36
CA LYS A 103 -3.70 -8.36 -0.58
C LYS A 103 -3.65 -9.30 0.62
N ALA A 104 -3.56 -8.75 1.85
CA ALA A 104 -3.56 -9.54 3.07
C ALA A 104 -4.88 -10.33 3.27
N LEU A 105 -6.00 -9.77 2.85
CA LEU A 105 -7.31 -10.44 2.87
C LEU A 105 -7.50 -11.48 1.76
N GLY A 106 -6.65 -11.50 0.73
CA GLY A 106 -6.78 -12.40 -0.42
C GLY A 106 -8.00 -12.12 -1.31
N LEU A 107 -8.59 -10.92 -1.24
CA LEU A 107 -9.84 -10.58 -1.94
C LEU A 107 -9.62 -10.05 -3.36
N GLY A 108 -8.38 -9.75 -3.74
CA GLY A 108 -8.03 -9.25 -5.08
C GLY A 108 -8.77 -7.97 -5.46
N LEU A 109 -8.96 -7.76 -6.77
CA LEU A 109 -9.59 -6.56 -7.36
C LEU A 109 -11.10 -6.41 -7.07
N GLY A 110 -11.72 -7.37 -6.37
CA GLY A 110 -13.14 -7.33 -6.01
C GLY A 110 -13.44 -6.56 -4.73
N PHE A 111 -12.42 -6.10 -4.00
CA PHE A 111 -12.60 -5.34 -2.76
C PHE A 111 -12.86 -3.86 -3.05
N ASP A 112 -13.94 -3.31 -2.49
CA ASP A 112 -14.27 -1.90 -2.59
C ASP A 112 -13.35 -1.06 -1.67
N PHE A 113 -12.41 -0.29 -2.25
CA PHE A 113 -11.45 0.50 -1.49
C PHE A 113 -12.13 1.61 -0.68
N LYS A 114 -13.38 1.99 -1.00
CA LYS A 114 -14.15 2.96 -0.20
C LYS A 114 -14.44 2.48 1.21
N ARG A 115 -14.38 1.17 1.43
CA ARG A 115 -14.55 0.58 2.76
C ARG A 115 -13.36 0.85 3.66
N VAL A 116 -12.18 1.06 3.08
CA VAL A 116 -10.96 1.38 3.82
C VAL A 116 -10.76 2.88 3.81
N GLU A 117 -10.63 3.47 4.99
CA GLU A 117 -10.28 4.87 5.19
C GLU A 117 -8.93 4.94 5.91
N PHE A 118 -8.02 5.75 5.38
CA PHE A 118 -6.79 6.09 6.06
C PHE A 118 -6.71 7.59 6.38
N ASP A 119 -6.64 7.88 7.68
CA ASP A 119 -6.31 9.20 8.21
C ASP A 119 -4.80 9.27 8.44
N MET A 120 -4.07 9.85 7.50
CA MET A 120 -2.62 9.97 7.56
C MET A 120 -2.17 10.90 8.70
N SER A 121 -2.96 11.94 8.98
CA SER A 121 -2.61 12.92 10.02
C SER A 121 -2.65 12.30 11.42
N ASN A 122 -3.68 11.50 11.70
CA ASN A 122 -3.86 10.83 12.99
C ASN A 122 -3.31 9.39 12.99
N ARG A 123 -2.87 8.88 11.84
CA ARG A 123 -2.45 7.48 11.62
C ARG A 123 -3.51 6.49 12.07
N VAL A 124 -4.75 6.69 11.61
CA VAL A 124 -5.88 5.82 11.92
C VAL A 124 -6.40 5.17 10.65
N VAL A 125 -6.56 3.84 10.70
CA VAL A 125 -7.20 3.06 9.64
C VAL A 125 -8.60 2.68 10.09
N ARG A 126 -9.60 2.85 9.23
CA ARG A 126 -10.98 2.38 9.49
C ARG A 126 -11.48 1.52 8.35
N ILE A 127 -12.14 0.42 8.69
CA ILE A 127 -12.87 -0.44 7.77
C ILE A 127 -14.34 -0.31 8.11
N ASP A 128 -15.15 0.12 7.14
CA ASP A 128 -16.58 0.39 7.32
C ASP A 128 -16.86 1.31 8.53
N GLY A 129 -15.96 2.27 8.79
CA GLY A 129 -16.07 3.25 9.88
C GLY A 129 -15.50 2.83 11.24
N ALA A 130 -15.00 1.60 11.40
CA ALA A 130 -14.41 1.11 12.65
C ALA A 130 -12.94 0.70 12.49
N GLU A 131 -12.13 0.83 13.55
CA GLU A 131 -10.73 0.37 13.50
C GLU A 131 -10.64 -1.16 13.38
N PRO A 132 -9.85 -1.70 12.43
CA PRO A 132 -9.74 -3.13 12.22
C PRO A 132 -8.86 -3.77 13.32
N MET A 133 -9.49 -4.20 14.41
CA MET A 133 -8.81 -4.84 15.54
C MET A 133 -7.94 -6.01 15.08
N GLY A 134 -6.75 -6.13 15.67
CA GLY A 134 -5.78 -7.17 15.37
C GLY A 134 -4.86 -6.87 14.20
N TRP A 135 -5.00 -5.72 13.52
CA TRP A 135 -4.18 -5.38 12.37
C TRP A 135 -3.01 -4.45 12.70
N ARG A 136 -1.87 -4.72 12.08
CA ARG A 136 -0.69 -3.85 12.08
C ARG A 136 -0.38 -3.42 10.66
N PHE A 137 -0.18 -2.12 10.48
CA PHE A 137 0.28 -1.50 9.24
C PHE A 137 1.67 -0.92 9.49
N ARG A 138 2.69 -1.45 8.81
CA ARG A 138 4.05 -0.88 8.81
C ARG A 138 4.27 -0.12 7.52
N MET A 139 4.54 1.16 7.62
CA MET A 139 4.80 2.06 6.51
C MET A 139 6.30 2.35 6.46
N PHE A 140 6.92 2.22 5.30
CA PHE A 140 8.35 2.41 5.12
C PHE A 140 8.64 3.06 3.77
N THR A 141 9.71 3.85 3.69
CA THR A 141 10.17 4.45 2.43
C THR A 141 11.47 3.83 1.96
N LEU A 142 11.65 3.73 0.65
CA LEU A 142 12.88 3.28 0.01
C LEU A 142 13.31 4.27 -1.06
N MET A 143 14.62 4.42 -1.25
CA MET A 143 15.21 5.18 -2.35
C MET A 143 15.93 4.22 -3.29
N ASP A 144 15.64 4.31 -4.59
CA ASP A 144 16.39 3.68 -5.68
C ASP A 144 16.96 4.80 -6.57
N GLY A 145 18.20 5.20 -6.34
CA GLY A 145 18.77 6.41 -6.93
C GLY A 145 17.97 7.66 -6.50
N GLU A 146 17.37 8.35 -7.47
CA GLU A 146 16.52 9.52 -7.24
C GLU A 146 15.03 9.16 -7.02
N ASP A 147 14.67 7.90 -7.23
CA ASP A 147 13.28 7.44 -7.15
C ASP A 147 12.90 7.10 -5.70
N LEU A 148 11.85 7.76 -5.21
CA LEU A 148 11.23 7.47 -3.91
C LEU A 148 10.13 6.41 -4.09
N TYR A 149 10.15 5.39 -3.22
CA TYR A 149 9.10 4.40 -3.08
C TYR A 149 8.48 4.48 -1.69
N GLU A 150 7.16 4.33 -1.63
CA GLU A 150 6.38 4.17 -0.40
C GLU A 150 5.89 2.72 -0.35
N GLY A 151 6.09 2.06 0.79
CA GLY A 151 5.73 0.67 1.00
C GLY A 151 4.92 0.47 2.27
N VAL A 152 3.92 -0.40 2.21
CA VAL A 152 3.08 -0.77 3.36
C VAL A 152 3.01 -2.28 3.50
N ILE A 153 3.21 -2.77 4.72
CA ILE A 153 2.91 -4.15 5.11
C ILE A 153 1.69 -4.13 6.02
N ALA A 154 0.64 -4.85 5.63
CA ALA A 154 -0.53 -5.11 6.45
C ALA A 154 -0.45 -6.53 7.02
N GLU A 155 -0.41 -6.68 8.34
CA GLU A 155 -0.29 -7.96 9.04
C GLU A 155 -1.43 -8.13 10.05
N TYR A 156 -2.05 -9.30 10.07
CA TYR A 156 -3.05 -9.67 11.07
C TYR A 156 -2.40 -10.47 12.22
N LEU A 157 -2.38 -9.86 13.41
CA LEU A 157 -1.78 -10.40 14.64
C LEU A 157 -2.78 -11.21 15.49
N GLY A 158 -4.08 -11.09 15.20
CA GLY A 158 -5.16 -11.74 15.95
C GLY A 158 -6.03 -10.74 16.72
N GLY A 159 -7.33 -11.03 16.84
CA GLY A 159 -8.36 -10.08 17.29
C GLY A 159 -8.27 -9.57 18.75
N GLY A 160 -7.24 -9.97 19.51
CA GLY A 160 -7.00 -9.49 20.87
C GLY A 160 -6.16 -8.22 20.98
N THR A 161 -5.59 -7.72 19.88
CA THR A 161 -4.74 -6.52 19.87
C THR A 161 -5.44 -5.33 19.20
N HIS A 162 -5.08 -4.11 19.59
CA HIS A 162 -5.53 -2.91 18.90
C HIS A 162 -4.90 -2.79 17.51
N THR A 163 -5.48 -1.92 16.66
CA THR A 163 -4.87 -1.56 15.39
C THR A 163 -3.59 -0.75 15.63
N GLU A 164 -2.51 -1.11 14.96
CA GLU A 164 -1.23 -0.39 15.03
C GLU A 164 -0.89 0.19 13.65
N VAL A 165 -0.57 1.48 13.57
CA VAL A 165 -0.01 2.10 12.37
C VAL A 165 1.38 2.65 12.73
N ILE A 166 2.40 2.02 12.16
CA ILE A 166 3.81 2.28 12.46
C ILE A 166 4.44 2.91 11.24
N VAL A 167 5.02 4.10 11.39
CA VAL A 167 5.80 4.78 10.35
C VAL A 167 7.27 4.60 10.67
N GLU A 168 7.97 3.83 9.85
CA GLU A 168 9.40 3.58 9.98
C GLU A 168 10.16 4.79 9.41
N THR A 169 10.82 5.55 10.27
CA THR A 169 11.57 6.76 9.90
C THR A 169 13.01 6.48 9.48
N GLU A 170 13.53 5.31 9.83
CA GLU A 170 14.85 4.81 9.49
C GLU A 170 14.72 3.42 8.87
N GLN A 171 15.75 2.93 8.18
CA GLN A 171 15.73 1.56 7.65
C GLN A 171 15.66 0.56 8.81
N PRO A 172 14.52 -0.13 8.98
CA PRO A 172 14.37 -1.00 10.12
C PRO A 172 15.20 -2.27 9.91
N ASN A 173 15.67 -2.86 11.01
CA ASN A 173 16.50 -4.05 10.98
C ASN A 173 15.87 -5.27 10.27
N TRP A 174 14.53 -5.33 10.22
CA TRP A 174 13.75 -6.35 9.55
C TRP A 174 13.64 -6.16 8.03
N LEU A 175 13.86 -4.95 7.52
CA LEU A 175 13.83 -4.66 6.08
C LEU A 175 15.20 -4.96 5.48
N LYS A 176 15.24 -5.95 4.58
CA LYS A 176 16.46 -6.31 3.85
C LYS A 176 16.33 -5.90 2.39
N ILE A 177 17.34 -5.20 1.90
CA ILE A 177 17.41 -4.69 0.53
C ILE A 177 18.59 -5.35 -0.16
N TYR A 178 18.36 -5.90 -1.34
CA TYR A 178 19.37 -6.56 -2.15
C TYR A 178 19.34 -5.97 -3.56
N SER A 179 20.50 -5.88 -4.21
CA SER A 179 20.53 -5.66 -5.65
C SER A 179 19.95 -6.89 -6.35
N ALA A 180 19.25 -6.70 -7.47
CA ALA A 180 18.69 -7.82 -8.24
C ALA A 180 19.76 -8.82 -8.69
N VAL A 181 20.95 -8.32 -9.06
CA VAL A 181 22.09 -9.16 -9.47
C VAL A 181 22.54 -10.04 -8.31
N THR A 182 22.91 -9.43 -7.17
CA THR A 182 23.39 -10.16 -5.98
C THR A 182 22.34 -11.14 -5.45
N PHE A 183 21.05 -10.75 -5.44
CA PHE A 183 19.97 -11.64 -5.04
C PHE A 183 19.88 -12.88 -5.95
N THR A 184 19.94 -12.68 -7.27
CA THR A 184 19.81 -13.76 -8.25
C THR A 184 21.01 -14.70 -8.19
N GLU A 185 22.22 -14.17 -8.08
CA GLU A 185 23.44 -14.96 -7.93
C GLU A 185 23.38 -15.83 -6.67
N ASN A 186 23.06 -15.24 -5.52
CA ASN A 186 22.92 -15.98 -4.25
C ASN A 186 21.83 -17.06 -4.31
N ALA A 187 20.70 -16.77 -4.96
CA ALA A 187 19.61 -17.73 -5.13
C ALA A 187 20.04 -18.92 -6.00
N ILE A 188 20.75 -18.68 -7.10
CA ILE A 188 21.28 -19.73 -7.97
C ILE A 188 22.29 -20.59 -7.22
N GLU A 189 23.20 -19.98 -6.46
CA GLU A 189 24.20 -20.71 -5.66
C GLU A 189 23.54 -21.59 -4.61
N THR A 190 22.53 -21.07 -3.91
CA THR A 190 21.79 -21.81 -2.88
C THR A 190 21.07 -23.01 -3.50
N LEU A 191 20.37 -22.83 -4.62
CA LEU A 191 19.63 -23.90 -5.29
C LEU A 191 20.52 -24.98 -5.93
N LYS A 192 21.78 -24.67 -6.24
CA LYS A 192 22.76 -25.65 -6.73
C LYS A 192 23.40 -26.48 -5.61
N ALA A 193 23.34 -25.99 -4.37
CA ALA A 193 23.89 -26.67 -3.21
C ALA A 193 22.89 -27.65 -2.55
N GLU A 194 21.63 -27.62 -2.98
CA GLU A 194 20.56 -28.58 -2.63
C GLU A 194 20.47 -29.74 -3.64
#